data_AF-A0A1G8ZVY2-F1
#
_entry.id   AF-A0A1G8ZVY2-F1
#
_cell.length_a   1.000
_cell.length_b   1.000
_cell.length_c   1.000
_cell.angle_alpha   90.00
_cell.angle_beta   90.00
_cell.angle_gamma   90.00
#
_symmetry.space_group_name_H-M   'P 1'
#
loop_
_entity.id
_entity.type
_entity.pdbx_description
1 polymer ?
#
loop_
_entity_poly.entity_id
_entity_poly.type
_entity_poly.pdbx_seq_one_letter_code
_entity_poly.pdbx_strand_id
1 'polypeptide(L)'
;MGEQRTNTKKTLLNLLIAVTILAAVIFLLLLLPAFVETTMPNDSYMIKITGLSDLAVNGTATVMIPVPANAEGELVIFESSSVLQPAGWRTAIRETPYGKMIAFTTTEDYAQDISRPTGEFETKEEPRLLVPALATPDNVSVAEFARSSGGTYTTVVFLDGFVSPPENATSISFDLEYRGGGGMKYLIEEDTWTATVNTAVSSTESGFVPVPAEYHVIPGGIHL
;
A
#
# COMPACT_ATOMS: atom_id res chain seq x y z
N MET A 1 -6.94 -76.13 22.00
CA MET A 1 -6.40 -75.40 20.82
C MET A 1 -7.28 -74.24 20.32
N GLY A 2 -8.61 -74.26 20.51
CA GLY A 2 -9.49 -73.16 20.04
C GLY A 2 -9.34 -71.83 20.79
N GLU A 3 -9.13 -71.90 22.12
CA GLU A 3 -9.15 -70.73 23.03
C GLU A 3 -7.89 -69.85 22.95
N GLN A 4 -6.72 -70.45 22.71
CA GLN A 4 -5.47 -69.72 22.51
C GLN A 4 -5.50 -68.96 21.16
N ARG A 5 -6.05 -69.60 20.11
CA ARG A 5 -6.21 -69.00 18.77
C ARG A 5 -7.22 -67.84 18.75
N THR A 6 -8.28 -67.90 19.55
CA THR A 6 -9.24 -66.78 19.69
C THR A 6 -8.64 -65.62 20.48
N ASN A 7 -7.84 -65.89 21.52
CA ASN A 7 -7.11 -64.84 22.23
C ASN A 7 -6.08 -64.14 21.34
N THR A 8 -5.28 -64.86 20.55
CA THR A 8 -4.33 -64.26 19.61
C THR A 8 -5.03 -63.39 18.55
N LYS A 9 -6.19 -63.82 18.04
CA LYS A 9 -7.01 -63.04 17.10
C LYS A 9 -7.55 -61.75 17.72
N LYS A 10 -8.00 -61.78 18.98
CA LYS A 10 -8.45 -60.58 19.70
C LYS A 10 -7.30 -59.59 19.93
N THR A 11 -6.12 -60.09 20.30
CA THR A 11 -4.94 -59.24 20.49
C THR A 11 -4.50 -58.58 19.18
N LEU A 12 -4.50 -59.32 18.06
CA LEU A 12 -4.20 -58.78 16.74
C LEU A 12 -5.22 -57.74 16.28
N LEU A 13 -6.51 -57.98 16.53
CA LEU A 13 -7.57 -57.03 16.20
C LEU A 13 -7.43 -55.73 16.99
N ASN A 14 -7.16 -55.81 18.29
CA ASN A 14 -6.96 -54.63 19.13
C ASN A 14 -5.70 -53.84 18.72
N LEU A 15 -4.63 -54.53 18.34
CA LEU A 15 -3.41 -53.90 17.82
C LEU A 15 -3.69 -53.15 16.52
N LEU A 16 -4.43 -53.77 15.58
CA LEU A 16 -4.80 -53.16 14.31
C LEU A 16 -5.67 -51.90 14.53
N ILE A 17 -6.64 -51.96 15.45
CA ILE A 17 -7.47 -50.80 15.83
C ILE A 17 -6.61 -49.67 16.39
N ALA A 18 -5.70 -49.98 17.32
CA ALA A 18 -4.81 -48.99 17.93
C ALA A 18 -3.90 -48.30 16.89
N VAL A 19 -3.33 -49.07 15.96
CA VAL A 19 -2.50 -48.54 14.85
C VAL A 19 -3.33 -47.67 13.92
N THR A 20 -4.56 -48.07 13.61
CA THR A 20 -5.46 -47.31 12.72
C THR A 20 -5.85 -45.97 13.36
N ILE A 21 -6.14 -45.96 14.67
CA ILE A 21 -6.43 -44.73 15.42
C ILE A 21 -5.19 -43.82 15.43
N LEU A 22 -4.00 -44.37 15.70
CA LEU A 22 -2.77 -43.58 15.71
C LEU A 22 -2.48 -42.96 14.33
N ALA A 23 -2.66 -43.72 13.26
CA ALA A 23 -2.50 -43.23 11.90
C ALA A 23 -3.53 -42.13 11.57
N ALA A 24 -4.79 -42.29 11.99
CA ALA A 24 -5.82 -41.26 11.82
C ALA A 24 -5.50 -39.97 12.60
N VAL A 25 -4.98 -40.09 13.83
CA VAL A 25 -4.56 -38.92 14.63
C VAL A 25 -3.39 -38.20 13.96
N ILE A 26 -2.36 -38.93 13.51
CA ILE A 26 -1.22 -38.34 12.80
C ILE A 26 -1.70 -37.65 11.52
N PHE A 27 -2.60 -38.29 10.75
CA PHE A 27 -3.17 -37.69 9.55
C PHE A 27 -3.97 -36.42 9.85
N LEU A 28 -4.79 -36.40 10.91
CA LEU A 28 -5.52 -35.20 11.35
C LEU A 28 -4.56 -34.08 11.79
N LEU A 29 -3.47 -34.41 12.49
CA LEU A 29 -2.45 -33.44 12.88
C LEU A 29 -1.73 -32.85 11.64
N LEU A 30 -1.50 -33.66 10.61
CA LEU A 30 -0.93 -33.20 9.33
C LEU A 30 -1.89 -32.32 8.52
N LEU A 31 -3.19 -32.34 8.82
CA LEU A 31 -4.19 -31.44 8.20
C LEU A 31 -4.30 -30.10 8.92
N LEU A 32 -3.81 -29.95 10.15
CA LEU A 32 -3.85 -28.68 10.89
C LEU A 32 -3.23 -27.49 10.13
N PRO A 33 -2.10 -27.63 9.39
CA PRO A 33 -1.56 -26.56 8.57
C PRO A 33 -2.51 -26.05 7.47
N ALA A 34 -3.44 -26.88 7.00
CA ALA A 34 -4.44 -26.49 6.00
C ALA A 34 -5.61 -25.68 6.59
N PHE A 35 -5.75 -25.66 7.92
CA PHE A 35 -6.72 -24.83 8.65
C PHE A 35 -6.10 -23.56 9.24
N VAL A 36 -4.82 -23.31 8.95
CA VAL A 36 -4.16 -22.08 9.35
C VAL A 36 -4.81 -20.89 8.64
N GLU A 37 -5.12 -19.86 9.42
CA GLU A 37 -5.70 -18.61 8.94
C GLU A 37 -4.81 -18.02 7.83
N THR A 38 -5.42 -17.74 6.68
CA THR A 38 -4.78 -17.05 5.56
C THR A 38 -5.44 -15.70 5.44
N THR A 39 -4.73 -14.63 5.78
CA THR A 39 -5.19 -13.26 5.53
C THR A 39 -4.58 -12.78 4.23
N MET A 40 -5.44 -12.32 3.31
CA MET A 40 -4.95 -11.73 2.07
C MET A 40 -4.22 -10.42 2.38
N PRO A 41 -3.08 -10.15 1.72
CA PRO A 41 -2.43 -8.87 1.81
C PRO A 41 -3.35 -7.75 1.30
N ASN A 42 -3.14 -6.54 1.81
CA ASN A 42 -4.01 -5.40 1.55
C ASN A 42 -3.19 -4.15 1.26
N ASP A 43 -3.50 -3.53 0.13
CA ASP A 43 -2.94 -2.26 -0.24
C ASP A 43 -3.79 -1.12 0.32
N SER A 44 -3.16 -0.07 0.80
CA SER A 44 -3.82 1.12 1.29
C SER A 44 -3.04 2.38 0.95
N TYR A 45 -3.76 3.45 0.65
CA TYR A 45 -3.18 4.76 0.40
C TYR A 45 -3.96 5.83 1.16
N MET A 46 -3.29 6.49 2.08
CA MET A 46 -3.79 7.62 2.82
C MET A 46 -3.32 8.90 2.14
N ILE A 47 -4.28 9.68 1.64
CA ILE A 47 -4.02 10.99 1.04
C ILE A 47 -4.53 12.05 2.01
N LYS A 48 -3.65 12.89 2.52
CA LYS A 48 -4.02 14.07 3.29
C LYS A 48 -3.23 15.28 2.81
N ILE A 49 -3.95 16.32 2.38
CA ILE A 49 -3.41 17.58 1.89
C ILE A 49 -4.15 18.71 2.60
N THR A 50 -3.41 19.52 3.35
CA THR A 50 -4.00 20.58 4.20
C THR A 50 -3.41 21.95 3.91
N GLY A 51 -4.14 23.00 4.26
CA GLY A 51 -3.75 24.39 3.96
C GLY A 51 -4.25 24.87 2.59
N LEU A 52 -5.09 24.08 1.93
CA LEU A 52 -5.78 24.46 0.69
C LEU A 52 -7.00 25.34 1.01
N SER A 53 -7.66 25.11 2.15
CA SER A 53 -8.83 25.87 2.62
C SER A 53 -8.62 27.38 2.71
N ASP A 54 -7.37 27.80 2.89
CA ASP A 54 -7.01 29.21 3.09
C ASP A 54 -6.66 29.91 1.76
N LEU A 55 -6.74 29.20 0.64
CA LEU A 55 -6.31 29.67 -0.67
C LEU A 55 -7.52 29.92 -1.58
N ALA A 56 -7.50 31.09 -2.23
CA ALA A 56 -8.43 31.40 -3.30
C ALA A 56 -7.98 30.72 -4.61
N VAL A 57 -8.93 30.43 -5.48
CA VAL A 57 -8.69 29.79 -6.79
C VAL A 57 -8.87 30.81 -7.90
N ASN A 58 -7.90 30.90 -8.81
CA ASN A 58 -8.02 31.74 -10.00
C ASN A 58 -8.54 30.93 -11.19
N GLY A 59 -9.86 30.73 -11.23
CA GLY A 59 -10.56 30.03 -12.31
C GLY A 59 -10.47 28.50 -12.26
N THR A 60 -9.26 27.94 -12.17
CA THR A 60 -9.07 26.49 -11.97
C THR A 60 -7.79 26.23 -11.19
N ALA A 61 -7.89 25.51 -10.08
CA ALA A 61 -6.74 25.05 -9.31
C ALA A 61 -6.54 23.54 -9.49
N THR A 62 -5.28 23.13 -9.52
CA THR A 62 -4.87 21.74 -9.69
C THR A 62 -3.82 21.36 -8.66
N VAL A 63 -4.05 20.21 -8.01
CA VAL A 63 -3.03 19.51 -7.21
C VAL A 63 -2.78 18.16 -7.86
N MET A 64 -1.53 17.77 -8.10
CA MET A 64 -1.20 16.39 -8.46
C MET A 64 -0.25 15.77 -7.45
N ILE A 65 -0.50 14.52 -7.11
CA ILE A 65 0.31 13.74 -6.16
C ILE A 65 0.82 12.45 -6.80
N PRO A 66 1.95 11.92 -6.31
CA PRO A 66 2.44 10.62 -6.76
C PRO A 66 1.45 9.51 -6.38
N VAL A 67 1.58 8.39 -7.05
CA VAL A 67 0.69 7.23 -6.96
C VAL A 67 1.47 5.98 -6.56
N PRO A 68 0.87 5.05 -5.81
CA PRO A 68 1.45 3.74 -5.59
C PRO A 68 1.59 2.97 -6.92
N ALA A 69 2.80 2.52 -7.23
CA ALA A 69 3.06 1.72 -8.42
C ALA A 69 4.13 0.65 -8.18
N ASN A 70 4.14 -0.36 -9.05
CA ASN A 70 5.21 -1.36 -9.13
C ASN A 70 6.48 -0.77 -9.76
N ALA A 71 7.53 -1.58 -9.87
CA ALA A 71 8.84 -1.15 -10.38
C ALA A 71 8.79 -0.75 -11.87
N GLU A 72 7.78 -1.22 -12.58
CA GLU A 72 7.48 -0.97 -13.99
C GLU A 72 6.64 0.31 -14.19
N GLY A 73 6.17 0.94 -13.10
CA GLY A 73 5.38 2.17 -13.13
C GLY A 73 3.89 1.94 -13.40
N GLU A 74 3.41 0.71 -13.30
CA GLU A 74 1.99 0.37 -13.41
C GLU A 74 1.26 0.66 -12.10
N LEU A 75 0.07 1.27 -12.22
CA LEU A 75 -0.76 1.61 -11.06
C LEU A 75 -1.32 0.34 -10.43
N VAL A 76 -1.11 0.23 -9.13
CA VAL A 76 -1.54 -0.97 -8.41
C VAL A 76 -2.86 -0.74 -7.71
N ILE A 77 -2.96 0.33 -6.93
CA ILE A 77 -4.22 0.80 -6.36
C ILE A 77 -4.95 1.62 -7.42
N PHE A 78 -6.29 1.53 -7.45
CA PHE A 78 -7.21 2.31 -8.29
C PHE A 78 -7.47 1.71 -9.68
N GLU A 79 -8.58 0.98 -9.82
CA GLU A 79 -9.18 0.74 -11.14
C GLU A 79 -9.85 2.00 -11.70
N SER A 80 -10.30 2.92 -10.84
CA SER A 80 -10.93 4.17 -11.25
C SER A 80 -10.60 5.34 -10.31
N SER A 81 -10.31 6.51 -10.88
CA SER A 81 -10.04 7.73 -10.11
C SER A 81 -11.28 8.28 -9.40
N SER A 82 -12.48 7.83 -9.76
CA SER A 82 -13.74 8.26 -9.14
C SER A 82 -13.86 7.90 -7.67
N VAL A 83 -13.24 6.79 -7.24
CA VAL A 83 -13.22 6.37 -5.83
C VAL A 83 -12.49 7.40 -4.94
N LEU A 84 -11.59 8.16 -5.54
CA LEU A 84 -10.77 9.15 -4.85
C LEU A 84 -11.41 10.54 -4.78
N GLN A 85 -12.58 10.77 -5.41
CA GLN A 85 -13.08 12.12 -5.63
C GLN A 85 -13.48 12.83 -4.31
N PRO A 86 -12.78 13.91 -3.90
CA PRO A 86 -13.20 14.71 -2.77
C PRO A 86 -14.36 15.65 -3.11
N ALA A 87 -15.09 16.09 -2.07
CA ALA A 87 -16.11 17.12 -2.25
C ALA A 87 -15.46 18.40 -2.78
N GLY A 88 -16.07 19.05 -3.78
CA GLY A 88 -15.51 20.24 -4.42
C GLY A 88 -14.34 19.99 -5.39
N TRP A 89 -13.95 18.73 -5.60
CA TRP A 89 -12.84 18.34 -6.46
C TRP A 89 -13.29 17.35 -7.53
N ARG A 90 -12.62 17.39 -8.69
CA ARG A 90 -12.67 16.34 -9.72
C ARG A 90 -11.35 15.59 -9.73
N THR A 91 -11.40 14.27 -9.87
CA THR A 91 -10.21 13.42 -9.85
C THR A 91 -9.96 12.72 -11.18
N ALA A 92 -8.72 12.72 -11.63
CA ALA A 92 -8.29 12.01 -12.82
C ALA A 92 -6.85 11.50 -12.66
N ILE A 93 -6.57 10.32 -13.20
CA ILE A 93 -5.19 9.89 -13.43
C ILE A 93 -4.66 10.64 -14.65
N ARG A 94 -3.47 11.24 -14.52
CA ARG A 94 -2.81 12.00 -15.59
C ARG A 94 -1.42 11.44 -15.84
N GLU A 95 -1.11 11.21 -17.11
CA GLU A 95 0.27 11.01 -17.56
C GLU A 95 0.99 12.37 -17.54
N THR A 96 2.11 12.45 -16.85
CA THR A 96 2.97 13.64 -16.79
C THR A 96 4.34 13.33 -17.38
N PRO A 97 5.21 14.33 -17.62
CA PRO A 97 6.59 14.08 -18.04
C PRO A 97 7.39 13.19 -17.08
N TYR A 98 6.96 13.10 -15.82
CA TYR A 98 7.65 12.31 -14.79
C TYR A 98 7.02 10.93 -14.58
N GLY A 99 5.76 10.73 -14.97
CA GLY A 99 5.01 9.49 -14.79
C GLY A 99 3.53 9.75 -14.50
N LYS A 100 2.78 8.70 -14.19
CA LYS A 100 1.37 8.80 -13.80
C LYS A 100 1.24 9.47 -12.45
N MET A 101 0.26 10.36 -12.32
CA MET A 101 -0.08 11.04 -11.06
C MET A 101 -1.61 11.12 -10.93
N ILE A 102 -2.11 11.22 -9.69
CA ILE A 102 -3.52 11.58 -9.45
C ILE A 102 -3.62 13.09 -9.43
N ALA A 103 -4.49 13.64 -10.29
CA ALA A 103 -4.82 15.06 -10.32
C ALA A 103 -6.17 15.31 -9.64
N PHE A 104 -6.17 16.26 -8.72
CA PHE A 104 -7.34 16.89 -8.13
C PHE A 104 -7.50 18.28 -8.75
N THR A 105 -8.63 18.52 -9.42
CA THR A 105 -8.92 19.83 -10.04
C THR A 105 -10.20 20.43 -9.45
N THR A 106 -10.18 21.70 -9.09
CA THR A 106 -11.36 22.44 -8.65
C THR A 106 -11.50 23.76 -9.41
N THR A 107 -12.74 24.20 -9.57
CA THR A 107 -13.10 25.51 -10.13
C THR A 107 -13.94 26.32 -9.14
N GLU A 108 -14.04 25.86 -7.89
CA GLU A 108 -14.69 26.60 -6.82
C GLU A 108 -13.79 27.77 -6.41
N ASP A 109 -14.38 28.87 -5.95
CA ASP A 109 -13.63 30.10 -5.60
C ASP A 109 -12.61 29.86 -4.47
N TYR A 110 -12.85 28.84 -3.64
CA TYR A 110 -11.96 28.40 -2.56
C TYR A 110 -11.75 26.89 -2.64
N ALA A 111 -10.50 26.46 -2.45
CA ALA A 111 -10.16 25.05 -2.43
C ALA A 111 -10.50 24.43 -1.07
N GLN A 112 -10.91 23.17 -1.04
CA GLN A 112 -11.07 22.44 0.23
C GLN A 112 -9.85 21.55 0.47
N ASP A 113 -9.46 21.37 1.74
CA ASP A 113 -8.49 20.36 2.12
C ASP A 113 -8.92 18.96 1.65
N ILE A 114 -7.94 18.15 1.25
CA ILE A 114 -8.18 16.82 0.70
C ILE A 114 -7.81 15.79 1.77
N SER A 115 -8.75 14.91 2.13
CA SER A 115 -8.49 13.76 3.00
C SER A 115 -9.23 12.55 2.47
N ARG A 116 -8.49 11.57 1.95
CA ARG A 116 -9.04 10.37 1.29
C ARG A 116 -8.25 9.12 1.66
N PRO A 117 -8.75 8.35 2.65
CA PRO A 117 -8.27 6.98 2.85
C PRO A 117 -8.86 6.06 1.79
N THR A 118 -8.05 5.12 1.33
CA THR A 118 -8.46 4.09 0.36
C THR A 118 -7.64 2.83 0.61
N GLY A 119 -8.26 1.69 0.35
CA GLY A 119 -7.56 0.42 0.34
C GLY A 119 -8.32 -0.61 -0.49
N GLU A 120 -7.57 -1.54 -1.06
CA GLU A 120 -8.04 -2.60 -1.95
C GLU A 120 -7.24 -3.87 -1.62
N PHE A 121 -7.89 -5.03 -1.71
CA PHE A 121 -7.17 -6.30 -1.60
C PHE A 121 -6.05 -6.33 -2.65
N GLU A 122 -4.88 -6.76 -2.24
CA GLU A 122 -3.73 -6.80 -3.14
C GLU A 122 -3.98 -7.89 -4.20
N THR A 123 -4.01 -7.46 -5.47
CA THR A 123 -4.36 -8.31 -6.62
C THR A 123 -3.34 -8.24 -7.76
N LYS A 124 -2.33 -7.39 -7.64
CA LYS A 124 -1.29 -7.15 -8.65
C LYS A 124 0.09 -7.30 -8.01
N GLU A 125 1.15 -7.26 -8.82
CA GLU A 125 2.51 -7.25 -8.29
C GLU A 125 2.69 -6.10 -7.28
N GLU A 126 3.24 -6.44 -6.11
CA GLU A 126 3.42 -5.59 -4.93
C GLU A 126 3.91 -4.17 -5.30
N PRO A 127 3.18 -3.10 -4.93
CA PRO A 127 3.66 -1.73 -5.11
C PRO A 127 4.84 -1.49 -4.20
N ARG A 128 5.85 -0.82 -4.73
CA ARG A 128 7.08 -0.62 -3.97
C ARG A 128 7.29 0.81 -3.54
N LEU A 129 6.75 1.79 -4.27
CA LEU A 129 7.03 3.21 -4.04
C LEU A 129 5.84 4.09 -4.43
N LEU A 130 5.90 5.36 -4.00
CA LEU A 130 5.09 6.44 -4.57
C LEU A 130 5.82 6.99 -5.80
N VAL A 131 5.29 6.73 -6.98
CA VAL A 131 5.87 7.17 -8.26
C VAL A 131 5.13 8.41 -8.77
N PRO A 132 5.82 9.31 -9.48
CA PRO A 132 7.14 9.14 -10.07
C PRO A 132 8.29 9.35 -9.09
N ALA A 133 9.32 8.51 -9.18
CA ALA A 133 10.59 8.73 -8.49
C ALA A 133 11.53 9.51 -9.41
N LEU A 134 11.81 10.76 -9.05
CA LEU A 134 12.69 11.66 -9.81
C LEU A 134 14.17 11.36 -9.57
N ALA A 135 14.51 10.94 -8.35
CA ALA A 135 15.87 10.59 -7.98
C ALA A 135 15.87 9.54 -6.86
N THR A 136 16.81 8.62 -6.92
CA THR A 136 17.08 7.58 -5.91
C THR A 136 18.49 7.78 -5.35
N PRO A 137 18.81 7.24 -4.17
CA PRO A 137 20.19 7.22 -3.67
C PRO A 137 21.14 6.61 -4.69
N ASP A 138 22.32 7.22 -4.83
CA ASP A 138 23.38 6.79 -5.75
C ASP A 138 22.93 6.67 -7.23
N ASN A 139 21.78 7.25 -7.59
CA ASN A 139 21.15 7.16 -8.91
C ASN A 139 20.88 5.72 -9.38
N VAL A 140 20.64 4.79 -8.45
CA VAL A 140 20.26 3.41 -8.79
C VAL A 140 18.88 3.35 -9.43
N SER A 141 18.58 2.30 -10.19
CA SER A 141 17.23 2.18 -10.78
C SER A 141 16.14 2.08 -9.71
N VAL A 142 14.91 2.51 -10.01
CA VAL A 142 13.74 2.33 -9.12
C VAL A 142 13.59 0.87 -8.69
N ALA A 143 13.75 -0.06 -9.63
CA ALA A 143 13.68 -1.49 -9.35
C ALA A 143 14.78 -1.98 -8.38
N GLU A 144 15.97 -1.39 -8.43
CA GLU A 144 17.08 -1.72 -7.53
C GLU A 144 16.87 -1.10 -6.15
N PHE A 145 16.52 0.18 -6.09
CA PHE A 145 16.18 0.87 -4.84
C PHE A 145 15.05 0.15 -4.10
N ALA A 146 14.01 -0.24 -4.82
CA ALA A 146 12.84 -0.93 -4.27
C ALA A 146 13.11 -2.38 -3.81
N ARG A 147 14.33 -2.90 -3.98
CA ARG A 147 14.78 -4.18 -3.37
C ARG A 147 15.52 -3.97 -2.05
N SER A 148 15.82 -2.72 -1.67
CA SER A 148 16.42 -2.43 -0.38
C SER A 148 15.39 -2.58 0.74
N SER A 149 15.86 -2.66 1.98
CA SER A 149 14.98 -2.64 3.16
C SER A 149 14.42 -1.24 3.48
N GLY A 150 14.83 -0.21 2.73
CA GLY A 150 14.38 1.17 2.91
C GLY A 150 15.38 2.23 2.44
N GLY A 151 14.94 3.48 2.46
CA GLY A 151 15.74 4.66 2.15
C GLY A 151 14.88 5.88 1.81
N THR A 152 15.54 7.00 1.52
CA THR A 152 14.89 8.24 1.07
C THR A 152 15.13 8.41 -0.43
N TYR A 153 14.11 8.84 -1.16
CA TYR A 153 14.17 9.16 -2.58
C TYR A 153 13.43 10.49 -2.83
N THR A 154 13.53 11.02 -4.04
CA THR A 154 12.83 12.24 -4.42
C THR A 154 11.66 11.86 -5.33
N THR A 155 10.46 12.30 -4.97
CA THR A 155 9.26 12.26 -5.81
C THR A 155 8.84 13.69 -6.16
N VAL A 156 7.65 13.88 -6.70
CA VAL A 156 7.15 15.17 -7.16
C VAL A 156 5.69 15.35 -6.80
N VAL A 157 5.33 16.57 -6.44
CA VAL A 157 3.93 17.04 -6.38
C VAL A 157 3.76 18.16 -7.39
N PHE A 158 2.52 18.47 -7.76
CA PHE A 158 2.20 19.58 -8.64
C PHE A 158 1.18 20.49 -7.99
N LEU A 159 1.36 21.79 -8.14
CA LEU A 159 0.44 22.83 -7.69
C LEU A 159 0.24 23.84 -8.80
N ASP A 160 -0.99 24.26 -9.07
CA ASP A 160 -1.25 25.39 -9.95
C ASP A 160 -2.61 26.03 -9.66
N GLY A 161 -2.76 27.31 -10.03
CA GLY A 161 -4.04 28.03 -9.98
C GLY A 161 -4.48 28.54 -8.60
N PHE A 162 -3.63 28.45 -7.59
CA PHE A 162 -3.88 29.01 -6.26
C PHE A 162 -3.39 30.46 -6.15
N VAL A 163 -4.16 31.28 -5.42
CA VAL A 163 -3.80 32.66 -5.09
C VAL A 163 -3.59 32.75 -3.59
N SER A 164 -2.36 33.05 -3.19
CA SER A 164 -2.02 33.26 -1.79
C SER A 164 -2.58 34.61 -1.31
N PRO A 165 -3.13 34.69 -0.08
CA PRO A 165 -3.55 35.97 0.49
C PRO A 165 -2.36 36.95 0.61
N PRO A 166 -2.59 38.26 0.47
CA PRO A 166 -1.52 39.25 0.31
C PRO A 166 -0.59 39.41 1.53
N GLU A 167 -0.96 38.87 2.69
CA GLU A 167 -0.21 39.07 3.95
C GLU A 167 0.63 37.88 4.42
N ASN A 168 0.54 36.68 3.83
CA ASN A 168 1.44 35.55 4.15
C ASN A 168 1.45 34.48 3.05
N ALA A 169 2.63 33.91 2.76
CA ALA A 169 2.75 32.65 2.04
C ALA A 169 2.30 31.51 2.98
N THR A 170 1.11 30.96 2.74
CA THR A 170 0.62 29.81 3.48
C THR A 170 1.39 28.56 3.03
N SER A 171 1.55 27.59 3.91
CA SER A 171 2.15 26.30 3.54
C SER A 171 1.06 25.27 3.27
N ILE A 172 1.20 24.54 2.17
CA ILE A 172 0.35 23.40 1.84
C ILE A 172 1.10 22.15 2.31
N SER A 173 0.52 21.42 3.25
CA SER A 173 1.08 20.16 3.76
C SER A 173 0.63 19.00 2.89
N PHE A 174 1.56 18.11 2.56
CA PHE A 174 1.31 16.82 1.91
C PHE A 174 1.73 15.71 2.87
N ASP A 175 0.72 14.98 3.36
CA ASP A 175 0.84 13.81 4.21
C ASP A 175 0.28 12.62 3.42
N LEU A 176 1.16 11.93 2.69
CA LEU A 176 0.83 10.78 1.86
C LEU A 176 1.46 9.53 2.47
N GLU A 177 0.69 8.46 2.59
CA GLU A 177 1.19 7.20 3.13
C GLU A 177 0.58 6.03 2.38
N TYR A 178 1.43 5.28 1.68
CA TYR A 178 1.08 4.01 1.07
C TYR A 178 1.59 2.87 1.94
N ARG A 179 0.77 1.84 2.13
CA ARG A 179 1.14 0.56 2.71
C ARG A 179 0.63 -0.59 1.86
N GLY A 180 1.42 -1.62 1.65
CA GLY A 180 0.97 -2.88 1.03
C GLY A 180 1.64 -4.09 1.62
N GLY A 181 1.21 -5.28 1.18
CA GLY A 181 1.57 -6.54 1.78
C GLY A 181 0.86 -6.79 3.11
N GLY A 182 1.60 -7.32 4.08
CA GLY A 182 1.09 -7.61 5.43
C GLY A 182 0.05 -8.72 5.51
N GLY A 183 -0.01 -9.58 4.49
CA GLY A 183 -0.78 -10.82 4.50
C GLY A 183 -0.20 -11.85 5.46
N MET A 184 -0.93 -12.95 5.67
CA MET A 184 -0.44 -14.10 6.41
C MET A 184 -0.76 -15.36 5.61
N LYS A 185 0.27 -16.18 5.41
CA LYS A 185 0.14 -17.47 4.73
C LYS A 185 0.81 -18.56 5.55
N TYR A 186 0.03 -19.55 5.99
CA TYR A 186 0.53 -20.67 6.79
C TYR A 186 1.32 -20.25 8.04
N LEU A 187 0.82 -19.27 8.82
CA LEU A 187 1.47 -18.68 10.01
C LEU A 187 2.76 -17.90 9.70
N ILE A 188 3.02 -17.59 8.44
CA ILE A 188 4.12 -16.73 8.02
C ILE A 188 3.49 -15.39 7.64
N GLU A 189 3.77 -14.36 8.42
CA GLU A 189 3.49 -12.98 8.04
C GLU A 189 4.35 -12.62 6.83
N GLU A 190 3.72 -12.02 5.84
CA GLU A 190 4.38 -11.46 4.68
C GLU A 190 4.98 -10.09 5.01
N ASP A 191 5.94 -9.66 4.20
CA ASP A 191 6.56 -8.34 4.35
C ASP A 191 5.49 -7.23 4.21
N THR A 192 5.72 -6.12 4.90
CA THR A 192 4.90 -4.91 4.74
C THR A 192 5.75 -3.79 4.19
N TRP A 193 5.36 -3.28 3.04
CA TRP A 193 6.00 -2.12 2.42
C TRP A 193 5.31 -0.84 2.84
N THR A 194 6.08 0.19 3.11
CA THR A 194 5.55 1.51 3.42
C THR A 194 6.31 2.58 2.65
N ALA A 195 5.57 3.47 1.98
CA ALA A 195 6.13 4.64 1.32
C ALA A 195 5.39 5.90 1.77
N THR A 196 6.13 6.94 2.16
CA THR A 196 5.54 8.17 2.71
C THR A 196 6.07 9.42 2.02
N VAL A 197 5.23 10.46 1.99
CA VAL A 197 5.63 11.84 1.76
C VAL A 197 5.08 12.64 2.93
N ASN A 198 5.97 13.32 3.66
CA ASN A 198 5.60 14.23 4.73
C ASN A 198 6.36 15.54 4.50
N THR A 199 5.70 16.51 3.88
CA THR A 199 6.36 17.75 3.48
C THR A 199 5.39 18.92 3.39
N ALA A 200 5.91 20.13 3.52
CA ALA A 200 5.18 21.36 3.33
C ALA A 200 5.77 22.15 2.18
N VAL A 201 4.92 22.57 1.25
CA VAL A 201 5.29 23.36 0.07
C VAL A 201 4.67 24.75 0.19
N SER A 202 5.38 25.79 -0.24
CA SER A 202 4.82 27.15 -0.24
C SER A 202 3.62 27.24 -1.20
N SER A 203 2.54 27.90 -0.77
CA SER A 203 1.36 28.18 -1.60
C SER A 203 1.64 29.12 -2.78
N THR A 204 2.83 29.72 -2.83
CA THR A 204 3.30 30.55 -3.95
C THR A 204 4.00 29.75 -5.05
N GLU A 205 4.34 28.48 -4.79
CA GLU A 205 4.90 27.59 -5.81
C GLU A 205 3.82 27.26 -6.86
N SER A 206 4.24 27.20 -8.12
CA SER A 206 3.41 26.73 -9.22
C SER A 206 4.26 25.85 -10.15
N GLY A 207 3.67 24.75 -10.60
CA GLY A 207 4.33 23.70 -11.36
C GLY A 207 4.70 22.48 -10.53
N PHE A 208 5.68 21.74 -11.03
CA PHE A 208 6.18 20.52 -10.41
C PHE A 208 7.21 20.87 -9.32
N VAL A 209 6.95 20.44 -8.10
CA VAL A 209 7.80 20.65 -6.93
C VAL A 209 8.38 19.30 -6.49
N PRO A 210 9.71 19.10 -6.59
CA PRO A 210 10.36 17.91 -6.06
C PRO A 210 10.24 17.87 -4.54
N VAL A 211 9.89 16.71 -3.99
CA VAL A 211 9.71 16.52 -2.55
C VAL A 211 10.37 15.22 -2.08
N PRO A 212 10.89 15.18 -0.84
CA PRO A 212 11.42 13.95 -0.28
C PRO A 212 10.29 12.93 -0.04
N ALA A 213 10.60 11.68 -0.30
CA ALA A 213 9.78 10.54 0.04
C ALA A 213 10.63 9.49 0.77
N GLU A 214 10.02 8.79 1.72
CA GLU A 214 10.67 7.70 2.44
C GLU A 214 10.05 6.37 2.03
N TYR A 215 10.87 5.33 2.08
CA TYR A 215 10.49 3.96 1.82
C TYR A 215 11.11 3.07 2.89
N HIS A 216 10.36 2.09 3.38
CA HIS A 216 10.90 1.05 4.24
C HIS A 216 10.08 -0.23 4.14
N VAL A 217 10.74 -1.34 4.46
CA VAL A 217 10.16 -2.68 4.52
C VAL A 217 10.19 -3.16 5.96
N ILE A 218 9.03 -3.53 6.49
CA ILE A 218 8.93 -4.26 7.75
C ILE A 218 8.93 -5.74 7.36
N PRO A 219 9.98 -6.50 7.70
CA PRO A 219 10.04 -7.91 7.34
C PRO A 219 8.98 -8.67 8.14
N GLY A 220 8.27 -9.55 7.45
CA GLY A 220 7.38 -10.53 8.07
C GLY A 220 8.16 -11.64 8.77
N GLY A 221 7.45 -12.65 9.26
CA GLY A 221 8.07 -13.73 10.02
C GLY A 221 7.11 -14.81 10.46
N ILE A 222 7.68 -15.83 11.10
CA ILE A 222 6.88 -16.91 11.67
C ILE A 222 6.13 -16.35 12.89
N HIS A 223 4.81 -16.38 12.81
CA HIS A 223 3.92 -16.08 13.92
C HIS A 223 3.92 -17.29 14.86
N LEU A 224 4.55 -17.15 16.04
CA LEU A 224 4.74 -18.21 17.04
C LEU A 224 3.67 -18.21 18.13
#